data_AF-A0A2S1QUK1-F1
#
_entry.id   AF-A0A2S1QUK1-F1
#
_cell.length_a   1.000
_cell.length_b   1.000
_cell.length_c   1.000
_cell.angle_alpha   90.00
_cell.angle_beta   90.00
_cell.angle_gamma   90.00
#
_symmetry.space_group_name_H-M   'P 1'
#
loop_
_entity.id
_entity.type
_entity.pdbx_description
1 polymer ?
#
loop_
_entity_poly.entity_id
_entity_poly.type
_entity_poly.pdbx_seq_one_letter_code
_entity_poly.pdbx_strand_id
1 'polypeptide(L)'
;MTENLKALENKDAIIAIGNKERSACKLISVEEVDGTSKMNFESIFPVRELNVNPANPWEIALSQTAFGKNYSFHADGDVQFINDHQIVFKEKDRGLEIQLDFSDATVKSTMMKYIDELIPKG
;
A
#
# COMPACT_ATOMS: atom_id res chain seq x y z
N MET A 1 8.64 6.19 16.56
CA MET A 1 7.78 5.52 15.56
C MET A 1 7.77 6.30 14.25
N THR A 2 7.32 7.56 14.26
CA THR A 2 7.29 8.44 13.09
C THR A 2 8.66 8.60 12.41
N GLU A 3 9.76 8.71 13.16
CA GLU A 3 11.12 8.81 12.60
C GLU A 3 11.54 7.56 11.79
N ASN A 4 11.18 6.36 12.26
CA ASN A 4 11.47 5.11 11.54
C ASN A 4 10.66 5.01 10.24
N LEU A 5 9.40 5.49 10.27
CA LEU A 5 8.55 5.55 9.07
C LEU A 5 9.07 6.60 8.08
N LYS A 6 9.54 7.76 8.56
CA LYS A 6 10.15 8.79 7.71
C LYS A 6 11.41 8.31 7.00
N ALA A 7 12.19 7.42 7.62
CA ALA A 7 13.35 6.79 6.97
C ALA A 7 12.98 5.89 5.76
N LEU A 8 11.69 5.64 5.54
CA LEU A 8 11.16 4.85 4.44
C LEU A 8 10.52 5.71 3.34
N GLU A 9 10.47 7.03 3.51
CA GLU A 9 10.01 7.95 2.46
C GLU A 9 10.83 7.77 1.19
N ASN A 10 10.14 7.86 0.05
CA ASN A 10 10.60 7.60 -1.30
C ASN A 10 11.06 6.17 -1.60
N LYS A 11 10.90 5.23 -0.67
CA LYS A 11 11.16 3.81 -0.94
C LYS A 11 9.96 3.15 -1.61
N ASP A 12 10.29 2.27 -2.55
CA ASP A 12 9.31 1.39 -3.17
C ASP A 12 8.99 0.22 -2.22
N ALA A 13 7.72 -0.18 -2.22
CA ALA A 13 7.19 -1.25 -1.40
C ALA A 13 6.13 -2.02 -2.16
N ILE A 14 5.87 -3.25 -1.71
CA ILE A 14 4.64 -3.95 -2.03
C ILE A 14 3.66 -3.70 -0.89
N ILE A 15 2.56 -3.02 -1.19
CA ILE A 15 1.45 -2.87 -0.25
C ILE A 15 0.52 -4.06 -0.37
N ALA A 16 0.06 -4.56 0.78
CA ALA A 16 -1.01 -5.54 0.88
C ALA A 16 -2.13 -5.01 1.79
N ILE A 17 -3.37 -5.01 1.30
CA ILE A 17 -4.54 -4.53 2.07
C ILE A 17 -5.44 -5.73 2.39
N GLY A 18 -5.71 -5.96 3.67
CA GLY A 18 -6.60 -7.03 4.14
C GLY A 18 -6.21 -8.42 3.62
N ASN A 19 -4.91 -8.66 3.38
CA ASN A 19 -4.34 -9.89 2.80
C ASN A 19 -4.85 -10.29 1.41
N LYS A 20 -5.52 -9.40 0.67
CA LYS A 20 -6.14 -9.73 -0.62
C LYS A 20 -5.55 -8.96 -1.79
N GLU A 21 -5.39 -7.65 -1.65
CA GLU A 21 -4.90 -6.81 -2.74
C GLU A 21 -3.42 -6.54 -2.53
N ARG A 22 -2.60 -6.78 -3.55
CA ARG A 22 -1.17 -6.46 -3.54
C ARG A 22 -0.88 -5.50 -4.68
N SER A 23 -0.10 -4.45 -4.44
CA SER A 23 0.37 -3.55 -5.51
C SER A 23 1.76 -3.02 -5.20
N ALA A 24 2.51 -2.65 -6.23
CA ALA A 24 3.75 -1.91 -6.04
C ALA A 24 3.45 -0.41 -5.89
N CYS A 25 4.03 0.19 -4.85
CA CYS A 25 3.81 1.57 -4.49
C CYS A 25 5.09 2.22 -3.96
N LYS A 26 5.09 3.54 -3.90
CA LYS A 26 6.13 4.33 -3.23
C LYS A 26 5.52 5.07 -2.04
N LEU A 27 6.16 4.99 -0.88
CA LEU A 27 5.78 5.85 0.25
C LEU A 27 6.29 7.27 -0.02
N ILE A 28 5.40 8.25 -0.17
CA ILE A 28 5.74 9.62 -0.55
C ILE A 28 6.00 10.50 0.68
N SER A 29 5.14 10.40 1.70
CA SER A 29 5.33 11.16 2.93
C SER A 29 4.67 10.50 4.14
N VAL A 30 5.20 10.81 5.32
CA VAL A 30 4.65 10.44 6.62
C VAL A 30 4.42 11.70 7.44
N GLU A 31 3.15 11.97 7.74
CA GLU A 31 2.69 13.11 8.51
C GLU A 31 2.10 12.64 9.85
N GLU A 32 2.20 13.46 10.88
CA GLU A 32 1.52 13.23 12.15
C GLU A 32 0.37 14.23 12.27
N VAL A 33 -0.85 13.72 12.41
CA VAL A 33 -2.09 14.50 12.48
C VAL A 33 -2.88 14.01 13.68
N ASP A 34 -3.08 14.88 14.67
CA ASP A 34 -3.87 14.58 15.88
C ASP A 34 -3.46 13.28 16.60
N GLY A 35 -2.16 12.97 16.63
CA GLY A 35 -1.62 11.75 17.24
C GLY A 35 -1.75 10.48 16.40
N THR A 36 -2.21 10.60 15.14
CA THR A 36 -2.25 9.52 14.15
C THR A 36 -1.17 9.73 13.10
N SER A 37 -0.59 8.63 12.59
CA SER A 37 0.36 8.70 11.47
C SER A 37 -0.40 8.58 10.16
N LYS A 38 -0.39 9.64 9.35
CA LYS A 38 -0.90 9.64 7.99
C LYS A 38 0.22 9.31 7.02
N MET A 39 0.06 8.24 6.27
CA MET A 39 1.05 7.81 5.26
C MET A 39 0.45 7.99 3.87
N ASN A 40 1.17 8.68 3.00
CA ASN A 40 0.75 8.93 1.61
C ASN A 40 1.60 8.10 0.67
N PHE A 41 0.95 7.41 -0.26
CA PHE A 41 1.60 6.52 -1.21
C PHE A 41 1.22 6.89 -2.63
N GLU A 42 2.13 6.64 -3.56
CA GLU A 42 1.90 6.70 -5.00
C GLU A 42 1.93 5.28 -5.57
N SER A 43 0.93 4.88 -6.34
CA SER A 43 1.00 3.60 -7.03
C SER A 43 1.96 3.65 -8.22
N ILE A 44 2.86 2.68 -8.30
CA ILE A 44 3.82 2.54 -9.41
C ILE A 44 3.13 1.87 -10.60
N PHE A 45 2.30 0.87 -10.31
CA PHE A 45 1.46 0.21 -11.30
C PHE A 45 0.02 0.72 -11.28
N PRO A 46 -0.70 0.53 -12.38
CA PRO A 46 -2.13 0.71 -12.42
C PRO A 46 -2.81 -0.06 -11.28
N VAL A 47 -3.40 0.69 -10.34
CA VAL A 47 -4.26 0.14 -9.28
C VAL A 47 -5.69 0.23 -9.76
N ARG A 48 -6.45 -0.83 -9.49
CA ARG A 48 -7.89 -0.82 -9.72
C ARG A 48 -8.50 0.14 -8.70
N GLU A 49 -9.49 0.93 -9.12
CA GLU A 49 -10.12 1.88 -8.19
C GLU A 49 -10.66 1.15 -6.95
N LEU A 50 -10.22 1.60 -5.78
CA LEU A 50 -10.82 1.31 -4.48
C LEU A 50 -12.22 1.97 -4.45
N ASN A 51 -13.20 1.40 -5.14
CA ASN A 51 -14.57 1.90 -5.05
C ASN A 51 -15.31 1.22 -3.90
N VAL A 52 -15.81 2.09 -3.01
CA VAL A 52 -16.49 1.77 -1.77
C VAL A 52 -17.90 1.28 -2.09
N ASN A 53 -18.21 0.03 -1.74
CA ASN A 53 -19.59 -0.44 -1.71
C ASN A 53 -20.23 -0.02 -0.36
N PRO A 54 -21.34 0.73 -0.34
CA PRO A 54 -21.98 1.17 0.91
C PRO A 54 -22.49 0.04 1.81
N ALA A 55 -22.74 -1.16 1.25
CA ALA A 55 -23.33 -2.28 1.98
C ALA A 55 -22.32 -3.36 2.42
N ASN A 56 -21.13 -3.40 1.81
CA ASN A 56 -20.06 -4.33 2.16
C ASN A 56 -18.76 -3.86 1.51
N PRO A 57 -17.93 -3.04 2.18
CA PRO A 57 -17.11 -2.05 1.49
C PRO A 57 -15.92 -2.53 0.68
N TRP A 58 -15.70 -3.83 0.43
CA TRP A 58 -14.43 -4.31 -0.13
C TRP A 58 -14.54 -5.53 -1.05
N GLU A 59 -15.28 -5.39 -2.16
CA GLU A 59 -15.13 -6.27 -3.32
C GLU A 59 -14.50 -5.47 -4.47
N ILE A 60 -13.31 -5.90 -4.93
CA ILE A 60 -12.54 -5.22 -5.98
C ILE A 60 -13.05 -5.71 -7.33
N ALA A 61 -13.80 -4.86 -8.04
CA ALA A 61 -14.24 -5.14 -9.40
C ALA A 61 -13.21 -4.62 -10.43
N LEU A 62 -12.85 -5.47 -11.39
CA LEU A 62 -11.71 -5.29 -12.29
C LEU A 62 -11.95 -4.33 -13.48
N SER A 63 -12.84 -3.34 -13.35
CA SER A 63 -13.39 -2.63 -14.51
C SER A 63 -12.83 -1.23 -14.78
N GLN A 64 -12.16 -0.57 -13.83
CA GLN A 64 -11.54 0.76 -14.05
C GLN A 64 -10.20 0.88 -13.33
N THR A 65 -9.16 1.16 -14.11
CA THR A 65 -7.76 1.17 -13.65
C THR A 65 -7.22 2.58 -13.70
N ALA A 66 -6.50 3.04 -12.67
CA ALA A 66 -5.88 4.35 -12.67
C ALA A 66 -4.40 4.28 -12.26
N PHE A 67 -3.55 4.88 -13.08
CA PHE A 67 -2.10 4.98 -12.89
C PHE A 67 -1.75 6.18 -12.00
N GLY A 68 -0.68 6.09 -11.21
CA GLY A 68 -0.13 7.23 -10.46
C GLY A 68 -1.11 7.87 -9.47
N LYS A 69 -2.12 7.10 -9.02
CA LYS A 69 -3.04 7.60 -8.00
C LYS A 69 -2.34 7.60 -6.65
N ASN A 70 -2.49 8.73 -5.97
CA ASN A 70 -2.09 8.88 -4.58
C ASN A 70 -3.20 8.36 -3.68
N TYR A 71 -2.83 7.60 -2.66
CA TYR A 71 -3.74 7.16 -1.62
C TYR A 71 -3.11 7.36 -0.25
N SER A 72 -3.97 7.59 0.74
CA SER A 72 -3.57 7.87 2.11
C SER A 72 -4.21 6.88 3.06
N PHE A 73 -3.44 6.47 4.06
CA PHE A 73 -3.93 5.67 5.17
C PHE A 73 -3.60 6.36 6.49
N HIS A 74 -4.53 6.27 7.42
CA HIS A 74 -4.32 6.69 8.80
C HIS A 74 -4.02 5.45 9.63
N ALA A 75 -2.87 5.45 10.27
CA ALA A 75 -2.55 4.50 11.32
C ALA A 75 -2.86 5.16 12.66
N ASP A 76 -3.97 4.73 13.25
CA ASP A 76 -4.53 5.13 14.53
C ASP A 76 -4.32 4.00 15.55
N GLY A 77 -3.12 3.41 15.59
CA GLY A 77 -2.81 2.26 16.45
C GLY A 77 -1.40 1.71 16.28
N ASP A 78 -1.27 0.40 16.51
CA ASP A 78 -0.01 -0.36 16.47
C ASP A 78 0.59 -0.39 15.06
N VAL A 79 1.69 0.33 14.88
CA VAL A 79 2.63 0.10 13.78
C VAL A 79 3.65 -0.93 14.25
N GLN A 80 3.63 -2.11 13.65
CA GLN A 80 4.53 -3.20 13.99
C GLN A 80 5.57 -3.38 12.89
N PHE A 81 6.83 -3.21 13.27
CA PHE A 81 7.96 -3.60 12.43
C PHE A 81 8.18 -5.10 12.66
N ILE A 82 7.81 -5.92 11.67
CA ILE A 82 7.97 -7.37 11.75
C ILE A 82 9.45 -7.75 11.58
N ASN A 83 10.15 -7.00 10.72
CA ASN A 83 11.59 -7.08 10.49
C ASN A 83 12.07 -5.76 9.85
N ASP A 84 13.31 -5.71 9.37
CA ASP A 84 13.93 -4.49 8.80
C ASP A 84 13.25 -3.95 7.54
N HIS A 85 12.38 -4.73 6.90
CA HIS A 85 11.76 -4.40 5.61
C HIS A 85 10.23 -4.60 5.59
N GLN A 86 9.62 -5.12 6.65
CA GLN A 86 8.18 -5.34 6.72
C GLN A 86 7.53 -4.60 7.86
N ILE A 87 6.44 -3.92 7.51
CA ILE A 87 5.63 -3.13 8.45
C ILE A 87 4.18 -3.55 8.31
N VAL A 88 3.51 -3.72 9.44
CA VAL A 88 2.07 -3.89 9.51
C VAL A 88 1.49 -2.74 10.32
N PHE A 89 0.45 -2.11 9.81
CA PHE A 89 -0.32 -1.14 10.56
C PHE A 89 -1.81 -1.38 10.39
N LYS A 90 -2.56 -0.91 11.38
CA LYS A 90 -4.02 -1.02 11.39
C LYS A 90 -4.63 0.36 11.37
N GLU A 91 -5.68 0.47 10.57
CA GLU A 91 -6.58 1.62 10.55
C GLU A 91 -7.88 1.22 11.23
N LYS A 92 -8.11 1.69 12.45
CA LYS A 92 -9.23 1.33 13.31
C LYS A 92 -10.53 1.90 12.77
N ASP A 93 -10.52 3.12 12.23
CA ASP A 93 -11.71 3.72 11.60
C ASP A 93 -12.36 2.79 10.57
N ARG A 94 -11.52 2.09 9.80
CA ARG A 94 -11.96 1.16 8.75
C ARG A 94 -11.80 -0.32 9.11
N GLY A 95 -11.17 -0.63 10.25
CA GLY A 95 -10.79 -2.00 10.63
C GLY A 95 -9.83 -2.68 9.64
N LEU A 96 -9.03 -1.91 8.91
CA LEU A 96 -8.15 -2.43 7.85
C LEU A 96 -6.76 -2.74 8.39
N GLU A 97 -6.22 -3.88 8.00
CA GLU A 97 -4.81 -4.22 8.19
C GLU A 97 -4.08 -3.99 6.87
N ILE A 98 -3.00 -3.23 6.94
CA ILE A 98 -2.18 -2.87 5.80
C ILE A 98 -0.75 -3.31 6.10
N GLN A 99 -0.20 -4.10 5.19
CA GLN A 99 1.17 -4.57 5.25
C GLN A 99 1.98 -3.92 4.13
N LEU A 100 3.20 -3.52 4.44
CA LEU A 100 4.18 -3.02 3.48
C LEU A 100 5.41 -3.92 3.52
N ASP A 101 5.89 -4.32 2.36
CA ASP A 101 7.16 -5.03 2.19
C ASP A 101 8.10 -4.20 1.31
N PHE A 102 9.16 -3.67 1.91
CA PHE A 102 10.22 -2.87 1.29
C PHE A 102 11.42 -3.72 0.85
N SER A 103 11.33 -5.04 0.89
CA SER A 103 12.41 -5.93 0.44
C SER A 103 12.66 -5.75 -1.05
N ASP A 104 13.89 -5.38 -1.42
CA ASP A 104 14.33 -5.31 -2.81
C ASP A 104 13.96 -6.56 -3.62
N ALA A 105 14.07 -7.74 -3.01
CA ALA A 105 13.75 -9.00 -3.68
C ALA A 105 12.24 -9.13 -3.95
N THR A 106 11.40 -8.82 -2.95
CA THR A 106 9.94 -8.85 -3.07
C THR A 106 9.45 -7.82 -4.08
N VAL A 107 9.97 -6.59 -3.98
CA VAL A 107 9.63 -5.46 -4.86
C VAL A 107 10.00 -5.80 -6.30
N LYS A 108 11.25 -6.16 -6.58
CA LYS A 108 11.70 -6.51 -7.94
C LYS A 108 10.91 -7.67 -8.53
N SER A 109 10.73 -8.76 -7.77
CA SER A 109 9.98 -9.93 -8.23
C SER A 109 8.53 -9.60 -8.58
N THR A 110 7.87 -8.80 -7.74
CA THR A 110 6.47 -8.41 -7.97
C THR A 110 6.35 -7.43 -9.13
N MET A 111 7.26 -6.45 -9.23
CA MET A 111 7.30 -5.52 -10.36
C MET A 111 7.49 -6.24 -11.70
N MET A 112 8.42 -7.21 -11.77
CA MET A 112 8.62 -8.00 -12.98
C MET A 112 7.39 -8.82 -13.35
N LYS A 113 6.71 -9.44 -12.37
CA LYS A 113 5.45 -10.16 -12.63
C LYS A 113 4.37 -9.24 -13.20
N TYR A 114 4.22 -8.03 -12.66
CA TYR A 114 3.28 -7.05 -13.20
C TYR A 114 3.61 -6.66 -14.63
N ILE A 115 4.89 -6.42 -14.94
CA ILE A 115 5.34 -6.12 -16.30
C ILE A 115 5.01 -7.30 -17.23
N ASP A 116 5.33 -8.54 -16.84
CA ASP A 116 5.05 -9.74 -17.63
C ASP A 116 3.56 -9.94 -17.91
N GLU A 117 2.68 -9.58 -16.96
CA GLU A 117 1.22 -9.66 -17.15
C GLU A 117 0.67 -8.57 -18.06
N LEU A 118 1.34 -7.42 -18.15
CA LEU A 118 0.95 -6.32 -19.04
C LEU A 118 1.41 -6.53 -20.49
N ILE A 119 2.37 -7.42 -20.73
CA ILE A 119 2.84 -7.75 -22.08
C ILE A 119 1.84 -8.71 -22.74
N PRO A 120 1.30 -8.39 -23.94
CA PRO A 120 0.43 -9.30 -24.66
C PRO A 120 1.14 -10.62 -24.96
N LYS A 121 0.55 -11.73 -24.52
CA LYS A 121 1.03 -13.07 -24.89
C LYS A 121 0.59 -13.33 -26.32
N GLY A 122 1.55 -13.31 -27.25
CA GLY A 122 1.35 -13.62 -28.66
C GLY A 122 0.96 -15.07 -28.91
#